data_AF-A0A512IHP4-F1
#
_entry.id   AF-A0A512IHP4-F1
#
_cell.length_a   1.000
_cell.length_b   1.000
_cell.length_c   1.000
_cell.angle_alpha   90.00
_cell.angle_beta   90.00
_cell.angle_gamma   90.00
#
_symmetry.space_group_name_H-M   'P 1'
#
loop_
_entity.id
_entity.type
_entity.pdbx_description
1 polymer ?
#
loop_
_entity_poly.entity_id
_entity_poly.type
_entity_poly.pdbx_seq_one_letter_code
_entity_poly.pdbx_strand_id
1 'polypeptide(L)'
;MYSGIVAMALVAMSVVVLLYALHRTAVITADPLTVLPAQSGWMPQEHALSRFHARWYLASIVFLAFDVEMLFMYPWAVVVIEKGISAVVEMFLFLGGLLVAVAWAWREGAFRWA
;
A
#
# COMPACT_ATOMS: atom_id res chain seq x y z
N MET A 1 -10.22 -26.53 -0.49
CA MET A 1 -9.29 -25.77 0.39
C MET A 1 -9.48 -24.26 0.28
N TYR A 2 -9.65 -23.68 -0.93
CA TYR A 2 -9.88 -22.23 -1.09
C TYR A 2 -11.34 -21.76 -0.95
N SER A 3 -12.29 -22.69 -0.85
CA SER A 3 -13.72 -22.37 -0.77
C SER A 3 -14.07 -21.45 0.39
N GLY A 4 -13.40 -21.57 1.54
CA GLY A 4 -13.60 -20.67 2.69
C GLY A 4 -13.17 -19.23 2.42
N ILE A 5 -12.01 -19.04 1.76
CA ILE A 5 -11.52 -17.70 1.39
C ILE A 5 -12.46 -17.03 0.38
N VAL A 6 -12.90 -17.80 -0.61
CA VAL A 6 -13.86 -17.31 -1.62
C VAL A 6 -15.19 -16.93 -0.95
N ALA A 7 -15.70 -17.78 -0.04
CA ALA A 7 -16.92 -17.47 0.69
C ALA A 7 -16.79 -16.19 1.53
N MET A 8 -15.68 -16.01 2.26
CA MET A 8 -15.44 -14.78 3.03
C MET A 8 -15.35 -13.53 2.14
N ALA A 9 -14.65 -13.62 1.01
CA ALA A 9 -14.55 -12.50 0.07
C ALA A 9 -15.92 -12.12 -0.52
N LEU A 10 -16.74 -13.12 -0.86
CA LEU A 10 -18.10 -12.90 -1.36
C LEU A 10 -19.00 -12.27 -0.29
N VAL A 11 -18.92 -12.74 0.95
CA VAL A 11 -19.68 -12.15 2.06
C VAL A 11 -19.25 -10.71 2.28
N ALA A 12 -17.96 -10.42 2.35
CA ALA A 12 -17.45 -9.06 2.51
C ALA A 12 -17.94 -8.13 1.37
N MET A 13 -17.86 -8.60 0.12
CA MET A 13 -18.35 -7.87 -1.04
C MET A 13 -19.86 -7.63 -0.96
N SER A 14 -20.64 -8.65 -0.61
CA SER A 14 -22.10 -8.53 -0.47
C SER A 14 -22.50 -7.55 0.62
N VAL A 15 -21.75 -7.48 1.72
CA VAL A 15 -22.00 -6.53 2.81
C VAL A 15 -21.73 -5.10 2.32
N VAL A 16 -20.62 -4.86 1.61
CA VAL A 16 -20.31 -3.55 1.04
C VAL A 16 -21.40 -3.12 0.05
N VAL A 17 -21.82 -4.02 -0.84
CA VAL A 17 -22.88 -3.75 -1.82
C VAL A 17 -24.23 -3.48 -1.14
N LEU A 18 -24.59 -4.28 -0.12
CA LEU A 18 -25.82 -4.11 0.64
C LEU A 18 -25.82 -2.76 1.36
N LEU A 19 -24.73 -2.41 2.05
CA LEU A 19 -24.61 -1.12 2.74
C LEU A 19 -24.70 0.05 1.76
N TYR A 20 -24.05 -0.05 0.61
CA TYR A 20 -24.13 0.96 -0.44
C TYR A 20 -25.56 1.08 -1.00
N ALA A 21 -26.22 -0.04 -1.27
CA ALA A 21 -27.60 -0.06 -1.76
C ALA A 21 -28.58 0.53 -0.74
N LEU A 22 -28.47 0.13 0.53
CA LEU A 22 -29.26 0.66 1.63
C LEU A 22 -29.06 2.18 1.75
N HIS A 23 -27.82 2.65 1.76
CA HIS A 23 -27.51 4.08 1.76
C HIS A 23 -28.20 4.80 0.60
N ARG A 24 -28.06 4.28 -0.62
CA ARG A 24 -28.64 4.88 -1.83
C ARG A 24 -30.17 4.88 -1.85
N THR A 25 -30.82 3.93 -1.18
CA THR A 25 -32.29 3.90 -1.02
C THR A 25 -32.80 4.73 0.16
N ALA A 26 -32.00 4.89 1.20
CA ALA A 26 -32.38 5.58 2.44
C ALA A 26 -32.05 7.09 2.41
N VAL A 27 -31.14 7.53 1.52
CA VAL A 27 -30.87 8.95 1.31
C VAL A 27 -32.08 9.62 0.66
N ILE A 28 -32.71 10.54 1.40
CA ILE A 28 -33.86 11.35 0.96
C ILE A 28 -33.40 12.72 0.41
N THR A 29 -32.13 13.07 0.62
CA THR A 29 -31.56 14.34 0.15
C THR A 29 -31.37 14.32 -1.36
N ALA A 30 -31.76 15.40 -2.04
CA ALA A 30 -31.53 15.57 -3.46
C ALA A 30 -30.03 15.59 -3.78
N ASP A 31 -29.62 14.91 -4.84
CA ASP A 31 -28.25 14.99 -5.34
C ASP A 31 -27.92 16.45 -5.70
N PRO A 32 -26.80 17.01 -5.21
CA PRO A 32 -26.40 18.35 -5.57
C PRO A 32 -26.07 18.41 -7.07
N LEU A 33 -26.64 19.40 -7.77
CA LEU A 33 -26.37 19.65 -9.19
C LEU A 33 -24.89 19.91 -9.50
N THR A 34 -24.13 20.38 -8.49
CA THR A 34 -22.69 20.61 -8.57
C THR A 34 -22.03 20.15 -7.27
N VAL A 35 -21.13 19.18 -7.36
CA VAL A 35 -20.27 18.75 -6.25
C VAL A 35 -18.95 19.51 -6.35
N LEU A 36 -18.77 20.54 -5.52
CA LEU A 36 -17.49 21.23 -5.41
C LEU A 36 -16.58 20.45 -4.45
N PRO A 37 -15.25 20.41 -4.69
CA PRO A 37 -14.31 19.91 -3.70
C PRO A 37 -14.52 20.60 -2.35
N ALA A 38 -14.38 19.84 -1.27
CA ALA A 38 -14.57 20.35 0.08
C ALA A 38 -13.45 21.33 0.46
N GLN A 39 -13.58 22.56 -0.01
CA GLN A 39 -12.74 23.71 0.32
C GLN A 39 -13.58 24.82 0.95
N SER A 40 -14.57 24.51 1.80
CA SER A 40 -15.40 25.55 2.47
C SER A 40 -16.04 26.58 1.51
N GLY A 41 -16.38 26.17 0.28
CA GLY A 41 -16.95 27.05 -0.76
C GLY A 41 -15.93 27.74 -1.67
N TRP A 42 -14.63 27.55 -1.48
CA TRP A 42 -13.60 28.04 -2.39
C TRP A 42 -13.55 27.19 -3.68
N MET A 43 -13.33 27.85 -4.81
CA MET A 43 -13.11 27.16 -6.08
C MET A 43 -11.73 26.48 -6.08
N PRO A 44 -11.62 25.26 -6.61
CA PRO A 44 -10.34 24.55 -6.68
C PRO A 44 -9.29 25.39 -7.42
N GLN A 45 -8.19 25.68 -6.73
CA GLN A 45 -7.07 26.44 -7.29
C GLN A 45 -6.21 25.60 -8.25
N GLU A 46 -6.22 24.27 -8.07
CA GLU A 46 -5.47 23.33 -8.89
C GLU A 46 -6.38 22.34 -9.60
N HIS A 47 -5.95 21.88 -10.77
CA HIS A 47 -6.63 20.82 -11.51
C HIS A 47 -6.56 19.49 -10.74
N ALA A 48 -7.59 18.65 -10.84
CA ALA A 48 -7.63 17.35 -10.15
C ALA A 48 -6.46 16.41 -10.53
N LEU A 49 -5.86 16.63 -11.70
CA LEU A 49 -4.70 15.88 -12.22
C LEU A 49 -3.40 16.68 -12.12
N SER A 50 -3.39 17.78 -11.36
CA SER A 50 -2.17 18.54 -11.08
C SER A 50 -1.11 17.61 -10.49
N ARG A 51 0.14 17.78 -10.92
CA ARG A 51 1.25 16.98 -10.42
C ARG A 51 1.61 17.48 -9.03
N PHE A 52 1.03 16.85 -8.01
CA PHE A 52 1.49 17.01 -6.65
C PHE A 52 2.95 16.59 -6.54
N HIS A 53 3.68 17.22 -5.62
CA HIS A 53 5.11 17.02 -5.42
C HIS A 53 5.53 15.54 -5.47
N ALA A 54 6.65 15.25 -6.15
CA ALA A 54 7.25 13.91 -6.26
C ALA A 54 7.74 13.30 -4.92
N ARG A 55 7.38 13.91 -3.79
CA ARG A 55 7.80 13.55 -2.43
C ARG A 55 7.52 12.08 -2.08
N TRP A 56 6.41 11.54 -2.58
CA TRP A 56 5.99 10.16 -2.30
C TRP A 56 6.72 9.13 -3.19
N TYR A 57 7.26 9.55 -4.32
CA TYR A 57 7.84 8.66 -5.32
C TYR A 57 9.04 7.88 -4.78
N LEU A 58 9.98 8.57 -4.14
CA LEU A 58 11.17 7.94 -3.58
C LEU A 58 10.83 6.97 -2.44
N ALA A 59 9.90 7.35 -1.57
CA ALA A 59 9.40 6.47 -0.51
C ALA A 59 8.72 5.22 -1.09
N SER A 60 7.93 5.35 -2.17
CA SER A 60 7.29 4.22 -2.85
C SER A 60 8.30 3.27 -3.51
N ILE A 61 9.38 3.78 -4.10
CA ILE A 61 10.43 2.92 -4.68
C ILE A 61 11.15 2.14 -3.58
N VAL A 62 11.50 2.79 -2.47
CA VAL A 62 12.14 2.09 -1.34
C VAL A 62 11.20 1.03 -0.74
N PHE A 63 9.92 1.37 -0.59
CA PHE A 63 8.91 0.41 -0.13
C PHE A 63 8.79 -0.79 -1.09
N LEU A 64 8.72 -0.54 -2.40
CA LEU A 64 8.64 -1.60 -3.40
C LEU A 64 9.88 -2.51 -3.37
N ALA A 65 11.06 -1.94 -3.18
CA ALA A 65 12.29 -2.73 -3.05
C ALA A 65 12.22 -3.65 -1.81
N PHE A 66 11.74 -3.13 -0.67
CA PHE A 66 11.54 -3.91 0.55
C PHE A 66 10.45 -5.00 0.40
N ASP A 67 9.36 -4.71 -0.31
CA ASP A 67 8.29 -5.68 -0.58
C ASP A 67 8.78 -6.85 -1.44
N VAL A 68 9.63 -6.57 -2.44
CA VAL A 68 10.30 -7.62 -3.22
C VAL A 68 11.20 -8.50 -2.36
N GLU A 69 11.80 -7.98 -1.28
CA GLU A 69 12.58 -8.81 -0.36
C GLU A 69 11.73 -9.79 0.42
N MET A 70 10.52 -9.40 0.83
CA MET A 70 9.61 -10.31 1.52
C MET A 70 9.29 -11.54 0.67
N LEU A 71 9.23 -11.38 -0.67
CA LEU A 71 9.06 -12.50 -1.59
C LEU A 71 10.17 -13.56 -1.44
N PHE A 72 11.40 -13.15 -1.15
CA PHE A 72 12.53 -14.06 -0.88
C PHE A 72 12.51 -14.61 0.55
N MET A 73 12.02 -13.83 1.52
CA MET A 73 11.91 -14.27 2.90
C MET A 73 10.88 -15.38 3.10
N TYR A 74 9.77 -15.39 2.37
CA TYR A 74 8.73 -16.42 2.52
C TYR A 74 9.23 -17.86 2.28
N PRO A 75 9.85 -18.20 1.13
CA PRO A 75 10.35 -19.55 0.90
C PRO A 75 11.50 -19.89 1.86
N TRP A 76 12.36 -18.92 2.18
CA TRP A 76 13.43 -19.11 3.17
C TRP A 76 12.89 -19.50 4.54
N ALA A 77 11.83 -18.82 5.02
CA ALA A 77 11.24 -19.07 6.34
C ALA A 77 10.70 -20.50 6.49
N VAL A 78 10.30 -21.13 5.38
CA VAL A 78 9.83 -22.52 5.37
C VAL A 78 10.99 -23.51 5.46
N VAL A 79 12.14 -23.23 4.84
CA VAL A 79 13.26 -24.18 4.69
C VAL A 79 14.42 -23.94 5.66
N VAL A 80 14.41 -22.84 6.43
CA VAL A 80 15.52 -22.44 7.30
C VAL A 80 15.90 -23.52 8.33
N ILE A 81 14.92 -24.25 8.84
CA ILE A 81 15.14 -25.34 9.82
C ILE A 81 15.93 -26.50 9.18
N GLU A 82 15.65 -26.82 7.92
CA GLU A 82 16.31 -27.91 7.19
C GLU A 82 17.72 -27.50 6.70
N LYS A 83 17.87 -26.24 6.29
CA LYS A 83 19.15 -25.69 5.77
C LYS A 83 20.12 -25.26 6.87
N GLY A 84 19.65 -25.05 8.09
CA GLY A 84 20.47 -24.68 9.24
C GLY A 84 21.14 -23.30 9.09
N ILE A 85 22.32 -23.15 9.71
CA ILE A 85 22.97 -21.84 9.89
C ILE A 85 23.37 -21.17 8.56
N SER A 86 23.69 -21.93 7.51
CA SER A 86 24.04 -21.36 6.19
C SER A 86 22.91 -20.48 5.64
N ALA A 87 21.68 -20.97 5.70
CA ALA A 87 20.51 -20.21 5.25
C ALA A 87 20.28 -18.96 6.09
N VAL A 88 20.56 -18.99 7.39
CA VAL A 88 20.46 -17.81 8.24
C VAL A 88 21.47 -16.75 7.80
N VAL A 89 22.73 -17.14 7.59
CA VAL A 89 23.78 -16.21 7.14
C VAL A 89 23.46 -15.62 5.77
N GLU A 90 23.04 -16.45 4.81
CA GLU A 90 22.63 -15.99 3.47
C GLU A 90 21.48 -14.98 3.52
N MET A 91 20.48 -15.19 4.37
CA MET A 91 19.35 -14.26 4.54
C MET A 91 19.78 -12.94 5.16
N PHE A 92 20.64 -12.96 6.19
CA PHE A 92 21.14 -11.72 6.79
C PHE A 92 22.10 -10.97 5.85
N LEU A 93 22.84 -11.66 4.98
CA LEU A 93 23.63 -11.02 3.92
C LEU A 93 22.73 -10.35 2.88
N PHE A 94 21.65 -11.01 2.47
CA PHE A 94 20.66 -10.45 1.56
C PHE A 94 20.00 -9.19 2.15
N LEU A 95 19.46 -9.29 3.37
CA LEU A 95 18.87 -8.16 4.10
C LEU A 95 19.89 -7.03 4.34
N GLY A 96 21.15 -7.39 4.61
CA GLY A 96 22.24 -6.43 4.76
C GLY A 96 22.46 -5.61 3.48
N GLY A 97 22.37 -6.24 2.31
CA GLY A 97 22.44 -5.55 1.01
C GLY A 97 21.37 -4.46 0.86
N LEU A 98 20.12 -4.75 1.24
CA LEU A 98 19.06 -3.75 1.21
C LEU A 98 19.28 -2.64 2.23
N LEU A 99 19.67 -2.99 3.45
CA LEU A 99 19.95 -2.00 4.48
C LEU A 99 21.03 -1.01 4.01
N VAL A 100 22.03 -1.46 3.26
CA VAL A 100 23.02 -0.58 2.62
C VAL A 100 22.36 0.34 1.58
N ALA A 101 21.48 -0.19 0.72
CA ALA A 101 20.77 0.61 -0.27
C ALA A 101 19.84 1.66 0.38
N VAL A 102 19.13 1.29 1.45
CA VAL A 102 18.28 2.20 2.23
C VAL A 102 19.11 3.26 2.93
N ALA A 103 20.23 2.89 3.54
CA ALA A 103 21.15 3.84 4.17
C ALA A 103 21.71 4.84 3.14
N TRP A 104 22.04 4.38 1.93
CA TRP A 104 22.44 5.25 0.84
C TRP A 104 21.32 6.21 0.42
N ALA A 105 20.09 5.70 0.24
CA ALA A 105 18.93 6.52 -0.11
C ALA A 105 18.63 7.57 0.97
N TRP A 106 18.81 7.21 2.25
CA TRP A 106 18.70 8.15 3.36
C TRP A 106 19.72 9.27 3.25
N ARG A 107 20.98 8.94 2.95
CA ARG A 107 22.05 9.93 2.77
C ARG A 107 21.76 10.88 1.61
N GLU A 108 21.18 10.37 0.52
CA GLU A 108 20.80 11.17 -0.66
C GLU A 108 19.54 12.04 -0.40
N GLY A 109 18.93 11.89 0.77
CA GLY A 109 17.78 12.71 1.17
C GLY A 109 16.45 12.20 0.63
N ALA A 110 16.34 10.92 0.28
CA ALA A 110 15.07 10.31 -0.12
C ALA A 110 13.96 10.48 0.94
N PHE A 111 14.34 10.68 2.20
CA PHE A 111 13.45 10.91 3.33
C PHE A 111 13.44 12.35 3.85
N ARG A 112 13.96 13.34 3.10
CA ARG A 112 13.90 14.75 3.51
C ARG A 112 12.50 15.31 3.27
N TRP A 113 11.82 15.69 4.35
CA TRP A 113 10.41 16.11 4.35
C TRP A 113 10.22 17.60 4.68
N ALA A 114 11.20 18.44 4.36
CA ALA A 114 11.16 19.89 4.52
C ALA A 114 11.26 20.60 3.17
#